data_AF-A0A1V6DBG7-F1
#
_entry.id   AF-A0A1V6DBG7-F1
#
_cell.length_a   1.000
_cell.length_b   1.000
_cell.length_c   1.000
_cell.angle_alpha   90.00
_cell.angle_beta   90.00
_cell.angle_gamma   90.00
#
_symmetry.space_group_name_H-M   'P 1'
#
loop_
_entity.id
_entity.type
_entity.pdbx_description
1 polymer ?
#
loop_
_entity_poly.entity_id
_entity_poly.type
_entity_poly.pdbx_seq_one_letter_code
_entity_poly.pdbx_strand_id
1 'polypeptide(L)'
;MSETSPPAAAAPDAPADADTLAALQQENAHLQARVDELLAAVQDASAQRDLLDQAERDNAALRTHYAAAALNQALAQAAANVGLSSQAAAAYAHRFQCRVAGDGEVRIEPNPTEFLLREVQDNPLLRQSLQRSASQRQARAVVNGAADVDQVDPVELLTALDRDPARKAQFIARHGSAAFIDLAARARAKSK
;
A
#
# COMPACT_ATOMS: atom_id res chain seq x y z
N MET A 1 44.70 5.41 -106.64
CA MET A 1 43.38 5.21 -106.04
C MET A 1 43.58 5.23 -104.55
N SER A 2 42.98 6.22 -103.89
CA SER A 2 43.30 6.63 -102.53
C SER A 2 42.69 5.67 -101.50
N GLU A 3 43.53 5.11 -100.64
CA GLU A 3 43.10 4.42 -99.42
C GLU A 3 42.47 5.44 -98.46
N THR A 4 41.22 5.20 -98.08
CA THR A 4 40.50 5.99 -97.08
C THR A 4 40.55 5.21 -95.77
N SER A 5 41.47 5.57 -94.88
CA SER A 5 41.50 5.07 -93.49
C SER A 5 40.28 5.61 -92.72
N PRO A 6 39.62 4.79 -91.89
CA PRO A 6 38.57 5.26 -90.99
C PRO A 6 39.17 6.08 -89.81
N PRO A 7 38.39 6.99 -89.21
CA PRO A 7 38.86 7.84 -88.13
C PRO A 7 39.10 7.03 -86.85
N ALA A 8 40.10 7.47 -86.10
CA ALA A 8 40.53 6.92 -84.83
C ALA A 8 39.36 6.70 -83.87
N ALA A 9 39.37 5.53 -83.22
CA ALA A 9 38.54 5.23 -82.07
C ALA A 9 38.70 6.32 -81.01
N ALA A 10 37.57 6.85 -80.54
CA ALA A 10 37.52 7.73 -79.38
C ALA A 10 38.25 7.04 -78.22
N ALA A 11 39.26 7.72 -77.67
CA ALA A 11 39.91 7.30 -76.45
C ALA A 11 38.88 7.28 -75.30
N PRO A 12 38.94 6.30 -74.38
CA PRO A 12 37.96 6.17 -73.30
C PRO A 12 38.05 7.35 -72.33
N ASP A 13 36.91 7.79 -71.80
CA ASP A 13 36.70 8.84 -70.79
C ASP A 13 37.29 8.49 -69.39
N ALA A 14 38.49 7.92 -69.34
CA ALA A 14 39.17 7.41 -68.16
C ALA A 14 39.33 8.40 -66.98
N PRO A 15 39.55 9.72 -67.16
CA PRO A 15 39.66 10.64 -66.01
C PRO A 15 38.30 10.98 -65.38
N ALA A 16 37.22 11.05 -66.17
CA ALA A 16 35.87 11.32 -65.67
C ALA A 16 35.33 10.16 -64.84
N ASP A 17 35.62 8.93 -65.26
CA ASP A 17 35.26 7.72 -64.51
C ASP A 17 36.03 7.60 -63.17
N ALA A 18 37.29 8.05 -63.13
CA ALA A 18 38.10 8.05 -61.91
C ALA A 18 37.61 9.08 -60.87
N ASP A 19 37.24 10.28 -61.31
CA ASP A 19 36.67 11.31 -60.43
C ASP A 19 35.31 10.87 -59.87
N THR A 20 34.49 10.21 -60.70
CA THR A 20 33.19 9.66 -60.29
C THR A 20 33.35 8.54 -59.27
N LEU A 21 34.33 7.64 -59.48
CA LEU A 21 34.65 6.57 -58.54
C LEU A 21 35.12 7.12 -57.19
N ALA A 22 35.97 8.15 -57.19
CA ALA A 22 36.44 8.80 -55.98
C ALA A 22 35.29 9.46 -55.19
N ALA A 23 34.37 10.14 -55.88
CA ALA A 23 33.18 10.73 -55.27
C ALA A 23 32.28 9.66 -54.63
N LEU A 24 32.03 8.55 -55.33
CA LEU A 24 31.23 7.43 -54.82
C LEU A 24 31.89 6.74 -53.62
N GLN A 25 33.22 6.63 -53.60
CA GLN A 25 33.95 6.09 -52.45
C GLN A 25 33.83 7.00 -51.22
N GLN A 26 33.92 8.31 -51.42
CA GLN A 26 33.76 9.29 -50.36
C GLN A 26 32.32 9.30 -49.81
N GLU A 27 31.33 9.20 -50.70
CA GLU A 27 29.93 9.08 -50.30
C GLU A 27 29.65 7.77 -49.55
N ASN A 28 30.22 6.64 -50.01
CA ASN A 28 30.12 5.37 -49.27
C ASN A 28 30.72 5.47 -47.87
N ALA A 29 31.89 6.10 -47.72
CA ALA A 29 32.51 6.30 -46.40
C ALA A 29 31.64 7.17 -45.49
N HIS A 30 31.04 8.23 -46.03
CA HIS A 30 30.11 9.09 -45.30
C HIS A 30 28.83 8.33 -44.89
N LEU A 31 28.25 7.55 -45.79
CA LEU A 31 27.07 6.73 -45.51
C LEU A 31 27.37 5.64 -44.47
N GLN A 32 28.53 5.00 -44.53
CA GLN A 32 28.98 4.03 -43.51
C GLN A 32 29.07 4.68 -42.13
N ALA A 33 29.71 5.85 -42.02
CA ALA A 33 29.78 6.59 -40.76
C ALA A 33 28.39 6.96 -40.23
N ARG A 34 27.46 7.34 -41.12
CA ARG A 34 26.08 7.67 -40.74
C ARG A 34 25.28 6.44 -40.28
N VAL A 35 25.50 5.28 -40.90
CA VAL A 35 24.90 4.01 -40.48
C VAL A 35 25.41 3.63 -39.09
N ASP A 36 26.71 3.75 -38.84
CA ASP A 36 27.31 3.44 -37.53
C ASP A 36 26.74 4.36 -36.43
N GLU A 37 26.60 5.67 -36.71
CA GLU A 37 25.98 6.63 -35.80
C GLU A 37 24.52 6.27 -35.49
N LEU A 38 23.72 5.92 -36.51
CA LEU A 38 22.32 5.53 -36.32
C LEU A 38 22.20 4.21 -35.56
N LEU A 39 23.09 3.26 -35.78
CA LEU A 39 23.12 2.00 -35.03
C LEU A 39 23.43 2.24 -33.56
N ALA A 40 24.39 3.11 -33.25
CA ALA A 40 24.67 3.53 -31.88
C ALA A 40 23.45 4.21 -31.23
N ALA A 41 22.81 5.14 -31.94
CA ALA A 41 21.61 5.82 -31.44
C ALA A 41 20.43 4.85 -31.18
N VAL A 42 20.25 3.83 -32.02
CA VAL A 42 19.22 2.78 -31.82
C VAL A 42 19.55 1.92 -30.60
N GLN A 43 20.82 1.57 -30.39
CA GLN A 43 21.26 0.83 -29.21
C GLN A 43 21.00 1.64 -27.93
N ASP A 44 21.36 2.93 -27.93
CA ASP A 44 21.10 3.82 -26.79
C ASP A 44 19.60 3.96 -26.51
N ALA A 45 18.79 4.14 -27.55
CA ALA A 45 17.33 4.22 -27.41
C ALA A 45 16.73 2.92 -26.85
N SER A 46 17.26 1.76 -27.25
CA SER A 46 16.83 0.46 -26.71
C SER A 46 17.18 0.34 -25.22
N ALA A 47 18.39 0.73 -24.83
CA ALA A 47 18.82 0.72 -23.43
C ALA A 47 17.98 1.67 -22.56
N GLN A 48 17.65 2.86 -23.07
CA GLN A 48 16.76 3.80 -22.39
C GLN A 48 15.35 3.23 -22.21
N ARG A 49 14.84 2.51 -23.20
CA ARG A 49 13.52 1.87 -23.14
C ARG A 49 13.50 0.76 -22.10
N ASP A 50 14.54 -0.06 -22.05
CA ASP A 50 14.66 -1.11 -21.03
C ASP A 50 14.71 -0.53 -19.60
N LEU A 51 15.40 0.61 -19.42
CA LEU A 51 15.43 1.33 -18.14
C LEU A 51 14.06 1.90 -17.76
N LEU A 52 13.31 2.47 -18.71
CA LEU A 52 11.95 2.95 -18.48
C LEU A 52 11.02 1.80 -18.10
N ASP A 53 11.06 0.69 -18.83
CA ASP A 53 10.24 -0.50 -18.55
C ASP A 53 10.58 -1.12 -17.18
N GLN A 54 11.84 -1.04 -16.74
CA GLN A 54 12.24 -1.44 -15.39
C GLN A 54 11.70 -0.47 -14.34
N ALA A 55 11.86 0.84 -14.54
CA ALA A 55 11.37 1.86 -13.62
C ALA A 55 9.84 1.82 -13.46
N GLU A 56 9.09 1.55 -14.53
CA GLU A 56 7.64 1.39 -14.49
C GLU A 56 7.23 0.15 -13.67
N ARG A 57 7.93 -0.98 -13.83
CA ARG A 57 7.70 -2.19 -13.04
C ARG A 57 7.98 -1.95 -11.56
N ASP A 58 9.09 -1.29 -11.24
CA ASP A 58 9.44 -0.96 -9.86
C ASP A 58 8.44 0.02 -9.24
N ASN A 59 7.97 1.01 -10.02
CA ASN A 59 6.94 1.95 -9.58
C ASN A 59 5.60 1.24 -9.31
N ALA A 60 5.19 0.32 -10.17
CA ALA A 60 3.98 -0.48 -9.98
C ALA A 60 4.07 -1.37 -8.72
N ALA A 61 5.23 -1.97 -8.47
CA ALA A 61 5.48 -2.76 -7.26
C ALA A 61 5.39 -1.88 -6.00
N LEU A 62 6.02 -0.70 -6.01
CA LEU A 62 5.95 0.27 -4.91
C LEU A 62 4.52 0.74 -4.66
N ARG A 63 3.76 1.09 -5.71
CA ARG A 63 2.36 1.49 -5.57
C ARG A 63 1.51 0.40 -4.92
N THR A 64 1.75 -0.86 -5.27
CA THR A 64 1.05 -2.00 -4.65
C THR A 64 1.41 -2.14 -3.17
N HIS A 65 2.70 -2.04 -2.83
CA HIS A 65 3.17 -2.11 -1.46
C HIS A 65 2.60 -0.97 -0.59
N TYR A 66 2.66 0.28 -1.08
CA TYR A 66 2.13 1.44 -0.38
C TYR A 66 0.60 1.42 -0.30
N ALA A 67 -0.11 0.91 -1.30
CA ALA A 67 -1.56 0.72 -1.24
C ALA A 67 -1.95 -0.20 -0.07
N ALA A 68 -1.27 -1.34 0.08
CA ALA A 68 -1.54 -2.27 1.17
C ALA A 68 -1.25 -1.64 2.55
N ALA A 69 -0.14 -0.92 2.68
CA ALA A 69 0.22 -0.22 3.91
C ALA A 69 -0.81 0.85 4.27
N ALA A 70 -1.21 1.68 3.30
CA ALA A 70 -2.19 2.74 3.50
C ALA A 70 -3.58 2.19 3.86
N LEU A 71 -4.00 1.09 3.22
CA LEU A 71 -5.25 0.42 3.57
C LEU A 71 -5.23 -0.11 5.01
N ASN A 72 -4.15 -0.78 5.42
CA ASN A 72 -4.02 -1.29 6.78
C ASN A 72 -4.06 -0.15 7.82
N GLN A 73 -3.39 0.97 7.53
CA GLN A 73 -3.39 2.13 8.40
C GLN A 73 -4.79 2.77 8.48
N ALA A 74 -5.47 2.95 7.35
CA ALA A 74 -6.82 3.52 7.32
C ALA A 74 -7.82 2.62 8.05
N LEU A 75 -7.72 1.30 7.91
CA LEU A 75 -8.55 0.34 8.65
C LEU A 75 -8.27 0.36 10.14
N ALA A 76 -7.02 0.46 10.55
CA ALA A 76 -6.67 0.57 11.97
C ALA A 76 -7.23 1.86 12.59
N GLN A 77 -7.13 2.98 11.89
CA GLN A 77 -7.71 4.26 12.32
C GLN A 77 -9.23 4.21 12.38
N ALA A 78 -9.88 3.69 11.34
CA ALA A 78 -11.33 3.50 11.31
C ALA A 78 -11.81 2.57 12.42
N ALA A 79 -11.09 1.47 12.68
CA ALA A 79 -11.38 0.56 13.78
C ALA A 79 -11.32 1.28 15.14
N ALA A 80 -10.29 2.10 15.36
CA ALA A 80 -10.15 2.90 16.57
C ALA A 80 -11.34 3.86 16.75
N ASN A 81 -11.76 4.55 15.67
CA ASN A 81 -12.89 5.46 15.69
C ASN A 81 -14.22 4.77 16.01
N VAL A 82 -14.39 3.53 15.56
CA VAL A 82 -15.60 2.71 15.80
C VAL A 82 -15.49 1.87 17.10
N GLY A 83 -14.33 1.86 17.73
CA GLY A 83 -14.06 1.11 18.96
C GLY A 83 -13.79 -0.39 18.76
N LEU A 84 -13.62 -0.84 17.51
CA LEU A 84 -13.28 -2.21 17.12
C LEU A 84 -11.79 -2.50 17.34
N SER A 85 -11.44 -3.78 17.46
CA SER A 85 -10.02 -4.19 17.42
C SER A 85 -9.49 -4.11 15.99
N SER A 86 -8.18 -3.80 15.87
CA SER A 86 -7.50 -3.80 14.57
C SER A 86 -7.61 -5.15 13.85
N GLN A 87 -7.55 -6.25 14.60
CA GLN A 87 -7.69 -7.60 14.06
C GLN A 87 -9.10 -7.87 13.50
N ALA A 88 -10.15 -7.38 14.16
CA ALA A 88 -11.51 -7.53 13.67
C ALA A 88 -11.74 -6.72 12.38
N ALA A 89 -11.20 -5.49 12.32
CA ALA A 89 -11.28 -4.66 11.11
C ALA A 89 -10.47 -5.24 9.95
N ALA A 90 -9.31 -5.87 10.22
CA ALA A 90 -8.48 -6.51 9.20
C ALA A 90 -9.20 -7.65 8.46
N ALA A 91 -10.16 -8.34 9.11
CA ALA A 91 -10.98 -9.36 8.45
C ALA A 91 -11.79 -8.79 7.26
N TYR A 92 -12.07 -7.49 7.27
CA TYR A 92 -12.80 -6.80 6.21
C TYR A 92 -11.89 -6.18 5.15
N ALA A 93 -10.56 -6.32 5.23
CA ALA A 93 -9.63 -5.68 4.29
C ALA A 93 -9.92 -6.00 2.82
N HIS A 94 -10.37 -7.22 2.52
CA HIS A 94 -10.74 -7.67 1.18
C HIS A 94 -11.96 -6.94 0.59
N ARG A 95 -12.72 -6.17 1.39
CA ARG A 95 -13.89 -5.40 0.94
C ARG A 95 -13.53 -4.03 0.38
N PHE A 96 -12.28 -3.62 0.53
CA PHE A 96 -11.81 -2.29 0.15
C PHE A 96 -10.93 -2.36 -1.08
N GLN A 97 -11.15 -1.43 -2.00
CA GLN A 97 -10.21 -1.15 -3.09
C GLN A 97 -9.34 0.03 -2.68
N CYS A 98 -8.02 -0.18 -2.69
CA CYS A 98 -7.05 0.87 -2.47
C CYS A 98 -6.34 1.19 -3.78
N ARG A 99 -6.40 2.44 -4.22
CA ARG A 99 -5.69 2.93 -5.40
C ARG A 99 -4.77 4.07 -5.01
N VAL A 100 -3.53 4.02 -5.50
CA VAL A 100 -2.55 5.09 -5.35
C VAL A 100 -2.46 5.79 -6.69
N ALA A 101 -2.84 7.07 -6.72
CA ALA A 101 -2.77 7.90 -7.91
C ALA A 101 -1.32 8.29 -8.23
N GLY A 102 -1.09 8.84 -9.44
CA GLY A 102 0.24 9.19 -9.92
C GLY A 102 0.91 10.32 -9.12
N ASP A 103 0.14 11.14 -8.43
CA ASP A 103 0.55 12.19 -7.50
C ASP A 103 0.79 11.68 -6.06
N GLY A 104 0.57 10.38 -5.82
CA GLY A 104 0.70 9.76 -4.50
C GLY A 104 -0.55 9.84 -3.63
N GLU A 105 -1.66 10.39 -4.13
CA GLU A 105 -2.93 10.41 -3.39
C GLU A 105 -3.48 8.98 -3.26
N VAL A 106 -3.79 8.57 -2.02
CA VAL A 106 -4.39 7.26 -1.75
C VAL A 106 -5.90 7.39 -1.64
N ARG A 107 -6.63 6.67 -2.50
CA ARG A 107 -8.09 6.57 -2.45
C ARG A 107 -8.50 5.17 -2.03
N ILE A 108 -9.33 5.10 -1.00
CA ILE A 108 -9.85 3.85 -0.44
C ILE A 108 -11.37 3.88 -0.54
N GLU A 109 -11.92 2.93 -1.30
CA GLU A 109 -13.37 2.82 -1.53
C GLU A 109 -13.87 1.41 -1.20
N PRO A 110 -14.99 1.28 -0.46
CA PRO A 110 -15.75 2.35 0.21
C PRO A 110 -14.97 2.98 1.39
N ASN A 111 -15.46 4.09 1.96
CA ASN A 111 -14.83 4.70 3.14
C ASN A 111 -14.79 3.70 4.31
N PRO A 112 -13.60 3.38 4.87
CA PRO A 112 -13.47 2.39 5.95
C PRO A 112 -14.29 2.70 7.19
N THR A 113 -14.40 3.97 7.58
CA THR A 113 -15.10 4.36 8.81
C THR A 113 -16.61 4.15 8.64
N GLU A 114 -17.17 4.63 7.53
CA GLU A 114 -18.59 4.48 7.23
C GLU A 114 -18.99 3.01 7.08
N PHE A 115 -18.16 2.22 6.38
CA PHE A 115 -18.38 0.79 6.23
C PHE A 115 -18.40 0.09 7.58
N LEU A 116 -17.38 0.30 8.43
CA LEU A 116 -17.30 -0.35 9.73
C LEU A 116 -18.42 0.08 10.67
N LEU A 117 -18.84 1.35 10.64
CA LEU A 117 -19.98 1.84 11.42
C LEU A 117 -21.26 1.10 11.04
N ARG A 118 -21.52 0.97 9.74
CA ARG A 118 -22.68 0.25 9.23
C ARG A 118 -22.63 -1.24 9.60
N GLU A 119 -21.48 -1.87 9.38
CA GLU A 119 -21.27 -3.28 9.69
C GLU A 119 -21.49 -3.58 11.18
N VAL A 120 -21.07 -2.67 12.07
CA VAL A 120 -21.34 -2.77 13.50
C VAL A 120 -22.83 -2.63 13.79
N GLN A 121 -23.57 -1.75 13.12
CA GLN A 121 -25.01 -1.62 13.32
C GLN A 121 -25.75 -2.88 12.87
N ASP A 122 -25.39 -3.40 11.70
CA ASP A 122 -26.09 -4.51 11.05
C ASP A 122 -25.76 -5.86 11.73
N ASN A 123 -24.54 -6.03 12.25
CA ASN A 123 -24.09 -7.30 12.81
C ASN A 123 -24.24 -7.37 14.35
N PRO A 124 -25.18 -8.18 14.89
CA PRO A 124 -25.40 -8.27 16.34
C PRO A 124 -24.20 -8.88 17.10
N LEU A 125 -23.42 -9.76 16.47
CA LEU A 125 -22.25 -10.37 17.10
C LEU A 125 -21.12 -9.35 17.29
N LEU A 126 -20.92 -8.45 16.32
CA LEU A 126 -19.95 -7.37 16.45
C LEU A 126 -20.34 -6.39 17.56
N ARG A 127 -21.63 -6.04 17.69
CA ARG A 127 -22.12 -5.20 18.79
C ARG A 127 -21.85 -5.83 20.15
N GLN A 128 -22.14 -7.12 20.31
CA GLN A 128 -21.83 -7.83 21.55
C GLN A 128 -20.33 -7.87 21.83
N SER A 129 -19.51 -8.09 20.80
CA SER A 129 -18.05 -8.09 20.95
C SER A 129 -17.50 -6.73 21.39
N LEU A 130 -18.02 -5.65 20.81
CA LEU A 130 -17.70 -4.27 21.18
C LEU A 130 -18.10 -3.95 22.61
N GLN A 131 -19.31 -4.31 23.01
CA GLN A 131 -19.79 -4.12 24.38
C GLN A 131 -18.90 -4.86 25.39
N ARG A 132 -18.55 -6.13 25.12
CA ARG A 132 -17.63 -6.89 25.97
C ARG A 132 -16.24 -6.26 26.04
N SER A 133 -15.74 -5.73 24.93
CA SER A 133 -14.44 -5.07 24.89
C SER A 133 -14.46 -3.73 25.64
N ALA A 134 -15.54 -2.96 25.55
CA ALA A 134 -15.76 -1.74 26.31
C ALA A 134 -15.82 -2.01 27.82
N SER A 135 -16.62 -3.00 28.24
CA SER A 135 -16.72 -3.37 29.66
C SER A 135 -15.40 -3.91 30.23
N GLN A 136 -14.63 -4.66 29.44
CA GLN A 136 -13.27 -5.07 29.84
C GLN A 136 -12.31 -3.89 29.99
N ARG A 137 -12.36 -2.88 29.11
CA ARG A 137 -11.54 -1.66 29.23
C ARG A 137 -11.91 -0.88 30.48
N GLN A 138 -13.20 -0.73 30.76
CA GLN A 138 -13.70 -0.08 31.97
C GLN A 138 -13.25 -0.83 33.23
N ALA A 139 -13.38 -2.16 33.26
CA ALA A 139 -12.92 -2.97 34.38
C ALA A 139 -11.41 -2.81 34.63
N ARG A 140 -10.60 -2.80 33.57
CA ARG A 140 -9.16 -2.53 33.67
C ARG A 140 -8.86 -1.12 34.16
N ALA A 141 -9.60 -0.11 33.71
CA ALA A 141 -9.43 1.27 34.17
C ALA A 141 -9.68 1.38 35.67
N VAL A 142 -10.71 0.71 36.21
CA VAL A 142 -10.96 0.67 37.65
C VAL A 142 -9.86 -0.05 38.42
N VAL A 143 -9.42 -1.23 37.96
CA VAL A 143 -8.31 -1.97 38.61
C VAL A 143 -7.03 -1.12 38.64
N ASN A 144 -6.75 -0.40 37.56
CA ASN A 144 -5.61 0.51 37.46
C ASN A 144 -5.84 1.87 38.15
N GLY A 145 -7.01 2.06 38.78
CA GLY A 145 -7.45 3.30 39.43
C GLY A 145 -7.46 4.54 38.53
N ALA A 146 -7.67 4.34 37.24
CA ALA A 146 -7.91 5.39 36.25
C ALA A 146 -9.41 5.74 36.13
N ALA A 147 -10.29 4.96 36.75
CA ALA A 147 -11.73 5.19 36.83
C ALA A 147 -12.27 4.78 38.21
N ASP A 148 -13.35 5.42 38.65
CA ASP A 148 -13.99 5.09 39.93
C ASP A 148 -14.80 3.79 39.84
N VAL A 149 -14.85 3.05 40.94
CA VAL A 149 -15.59 1.78 41.04
C VAL A 149 -17.09 1.96 40.74
N ASP A 150 -17.64 3.13 41.05
CA ASP A 150 -19.07 3.42 40.91
C ASP A 150 -19.49 3.73 39.46
N GLN A 151 -18.53 3.94 38.55
CA GLN A 151 -18.80 4.26 37.15
C GLN A 151 -18.97 3.02 36.27
N VAL A 152 -18.76 1.82 36.81
CA VAL A 152 -18.78 0.56 36.05
C VAL A 152 -19.89 -0.35 36.58
N ASP A 153 -20.49 -1.14 35.69
CA ASP A 153 -21.49 -2.13 36.09
C ASP A 153 -20.89 -3.10 37.13
N PRO A 154 -21.46 -3.18 38.35
CA PRO A 154 -20.90 -4.02 39.40
C PRO A 154 -20.87 -5.51 39.04
N VAL A 155 -21.80 -5.99 38.20
CA VAL A 155 -21.85 -7.39 37.77
C VAL A 155 -20.71 -7.68 36.77
N GLU A 156 -20.49 -6.78 35.82
CA GLU A 156 -19.42 -6.94 34.82
C GLU A 156 -18.03 -6.80 35.43
N LEU A 157 -17.86 -5.83 36.34
CA LEU A 157 -16.62 -5.63 37.06
C LEU A 157 -16.29 -6.84 37.93
N LEU A 158 -17.26 -7.37 38.69
CA LEU A 158 -17.06 -8.58 39.49
C LEU A 158 -16.71 -9.79 38.61
N THR A 159 -17.42 -9.98 37.50
CA THR A 159 -17.13 -11.06 36.54
C THR A 159 -15.72 -10.93 35.95
N ALA A 160 -15.25 -9.72 35.67
CA ALA A 160 -13.91 -9.46 35.17
C ALA A 160 -12.82 -9.74 36.22
N LEU A 161 -13.08 -9.43 37.49
CA LEU A 161 -12.17 -9.69 38.61
C LEU A 161 -12.09 -11.19 38.94
N ASP A 162 -13.21 -11.92 38.91
CA ASP A 162 -13.21 -13.35 39.22
C ASP A 162 -12.53 -14.20 38.13
N ARG A 163 -12.47 -13.70 36.89
CA ARG A 163 -11.72 -14.35 35.80
C ARG A 163 -10.20 -14.27 35.93
N ASP A 164 -9.67 -13.35 36.73
CA ASP A 164 -8.23 -13.10 36.85
C ASP A 164 -7.84 -12.81 38.31
N PRO A 165 -7.31 -13.81 39.05
CA PRO A 165 -7.01 -13.67 40.47
C PRO A 165 -5.93 -12.60 40.74
N ALA A 166 -5.04 -12.33 39.77
CA ALA A 166 -4.05 -11.27 39.91
C ALA A 166 -4.72 -9.88 39.86
N ARG A 167 -5.71 -9.67 38.98
CA ARG A 167 -6.49 -8.42 38.94
C ARG A 167 -7.32 -8.23 40.20
N LYS A 168 -7.89 -9.30 40.73
CA LYS A 168 -8.62 -9.26 42.01
C LYS A 168 -7.72 -8.81 43.15
N ALA A 169 -6.51 -9.36 43.24
CA ALA A 169 -5.53 -8.94 44.23
C ALA A 169 -5.11 -7.47 44.05
N GLN A 170 -4.88 -7.02 42.81
CA GLN A 170 -4.56 -5.62 42.50
C GLN A 170 -5.70 -4.66 42.88
N PHE A 171 -6.94 -5.03 42.55
CA PHE A 171 -8.13 -4.25 42.92
C PHE A 171 -8.23 -4.10 44.45
N ILE A 172 -8.08 -5.21 45.20
CA ILE A 172 -8.15 -5.19 46.67
C ILE A 172 -6.98 -4.40 47.26
N ALA A 173 -5.77 -4.54 46.73
CA ALA A 173 -4.61 -3.80 47.19
C ALA A 173 -4.78 -2.28 47.02
N ARG A 174 -5.52 -1.86 45.99
CA ARG A 174 -5.70 -0.46 45.65
C ARG A 174 -6.93 0.19 46.28
N HIS A 175 -8.07 -0.49 46.22
CA HIS A 175 -9.37 0.03 46.67
C HIS A 175 -9.80 -0.50 48.03
N GLY A 176 -9.06 -1.47 48.57
CA GLY A 176 -9.36 -2.13 49.84
C GLY A 176 -10.32 -3.30 49.71
N SER A 177 -10.29 -4.20 50.70
CA SER A 177 -11.18 -5.35 50.78
C SER A 177 -12.64 -4.95 51.01
N ALA A 178 -12.89 -3.85 51.72
CA ALA A 178 -14.24 -3.30 51.94
C ALA A 178 -14.92 -2.93 50.62
N ALA A 179 -14.21 -2.21 49.73
CA ALA A 179 -14.73 -1.84 48.42
C ALA A 179 -15.07 -3.07 47.55
N PHE A 180 -14.29 -4.15 47.67
CA PHE A 180 -14.59 -5.41 46.98
C PHE A 180 -15.85 -6.10 47.53
N ILE A 181 -16.06 -6.09 48.84
CA ILE A 181 -17.26 -6.64 49.48
C ILE A 181 -18.50 -5.83 49.06
N ASP A 182 -18.41 -4.50 49.07
CA ASP A 182 -19.48 -3.61 48.65
C ASP A 182 -19.81 -3.78 47.16
N LEU A 183 -18.79 -3.98 46.32
CA LEU A 183 -18.98 -4.33 44.91
C LEU A 183 -19.76 -5.64 44.75
N ALA A 184 -19.39 -6.68 45.50
CA ALA A 184 -20.07 -7.98 45.45
C ALA A 184 -21.52 -7.90 45.96
N ALA A 185 -21.78 -7.10 46.98
CA ALA A 185 -23.13 -6.84 47.48
C ALA A 185 -24.00 -6.14 46.43
N ARG A 186 -23.45 -5.12 45.76
CA ARG A 186 -24.12 -4.39 44.67
C ARG A 186 -24.40 -5.28 43.46
N ALA A 187 -23.46 -6.13 43.08
CA ALA A 187 -23.65 -7.09 41.98
C ALA A 187 -24.80 -8.07 42.28
N ARG A 188 -24.88 -8.59 43.51
CA ARG A 188 -25.97 -9.48 43.96
C ARG A 188 -27.33 -8.80 44.00
N ALA A 189 -27.38 -7.52 44.38
CA ALA A 189 -28.62 -6.75 44.39
C ALA A 189 -29.16 -6.52 42.96
N LYS A 190 -28.25 -6.38 41.98
CA LYS A 190 -28.60 -6.17 40.57
C LYS A 190 -28.97 -7.45 39.82
N SER A 191 -28.55 -8.62 40.31
CA SER A 191 -28.85 -9.93 39.71
C SER A 191 -30.15 -10.58 40.23
N LYS A 192 -30.85 -9.94 41.17
CA LYS A 192 -32.18 -10.34 41.65
C LYS A 192 -33.25 -9.60 40.88
#